data_AF-A0A831M0S4-F1
#
_entry.id   AF-A0A831M0S4-F1
#
_cell.length_a   1.000
_cell.length_b   1.000
_cell.length_c   1.000
_cell.angle_alpha   90.00
_cell.angle_beta   90.00
_cell.angle_gamma   90.00
#
_symmetry.space_group_name_H-M   'P 1'
#
loop_
_entity.id
_entity.type
_entity.pdbx_description
1 polymer ?
#
loop_
_entity_poly.entity_id
_entity_poly.type
_entity_poly.pdbx_seq_one_letter_code
_entity_poly.pdbx_strand_id
1 'polypeptide(L)' 'MSKPVIATAALAGCFGCHMSFLDIDERILDLVDLVEFNKSPIDDIK' A
#
# COMPACT_ATOMS: atom_id res chain seq x y z
N MET A 1 13.80 0.45 16.17
CA MET A 1 12.77 1.47 15.88
C MET A 1 11.56 0.76 15.30
N SER A 2 10.34 1.19 15.61
CA SER A 2 9.13 0.66 14.96
C SER A 2 9.11 1.06 13.48
N LYS A 3 8.61 0.18 12.61
CA LYS A 3 8.40 0.51 11.20
C LYS A 3 7.38 1.66 11.07
N PRO A 4 7.51 2.56 10.08
CA PRO A 4 6.45 3.51 9.75
C PRO A 4 5.17 2.78 9.34
N VAL A 5 4.03 3.29 9.79
CA VAL A 5 2.71 2.70 9.48
C VAL A 5 2.06 3.47 8.33
N ILE A 6 1.58 2.76 7.30
CA ILE A 6 0.97 3.35 6.10
C ILE A 6 -0.42 2.77 5.88
N ALA A 7 -1.41 3.64 5.70
CA ALA A 7 -2.76 3.29 5.24
C ALA A 7 -3.01 3.91 3.86
N THR A 8 -3.82 3.25 3.03
CA THR A 8 -4.28 3.83 1.75
C THR A 8 -5.79 3.75 1.65
N ALA A 9 -6.40 4.65 0.88
CA ALA A 9 -7.84 4.71 0.72
C ALA A 9 -8.21 5.06 -0.72
N ALA A 10 -9.14 4.28 -1.27
CA ALA A 10 -9.83 4.61 -2.50
C ALA A 10 -11.16 5.30 -2.13
N LEU A 11 -11.26 6.59 -2.43
CA LEU A 11 -12.48 7.38 -2.24
C LEU A 11 -13.26 7.44 -3.58
N ALA A 12 -13.68 8.61 -4.03
CA ALA A 12 -14.32 8.80 -5.33
C ALA A 12 -13.29 8.85 -6.49
N GLY A 13 -12.40 7.87 -6.57
CA GLY A 13 -11.35 7.76 -7.59
C GLY A 13 -11.50 6.52 -8.47
N CYS A 14 -10.79 6.49 -9.60
CA CYS A 14 -10.80 5.35 -10.55
C CYS A 14 -9.87 4.18 -10.17
N PHE A 15 -9.28 4.22 -8.97
CA PHE A 15 -8.25 3.29 -8.50
C PHE A 15 -6.90 3.34 -9.24
N GLY A 16 -6.74 4.20 -10.26
CA GLY A 16 -5.49 4.36 -11.01
C GLY A 16 -4.27 4.72 -10.17
N CYS A 17 -4.42 5.50 -9.08
CA CYS A 17 -3.29 5.80 -8.19
C CYS A 17 -2.78 4.57 -7.43
N HIS A 18 -3.65 3.61 -7.10
CA HIS A 18 -3.23 2.37 -6.45
C HIS A 18 -2.56 1.43 -7.46
N MET A 19 -3.06 1.41 -8.71
CA MET A 19 -2.39 0.67 -9.79
C MET A 19 -1.00 1.26 -10.10
N SER A 20 -0.89 2.58 -10.23
CA SER A 20 0.40 3.25 -10.38
C SER A 20 1.34 3.05 -9.19
N PHE A 21 0.80 2.85 -7.98
CA PHE A 21 1.58 2.44 -6.81
C PHE A 21 2.07 0.99 -6.91
N LEU A 22 1.26 0.07 -7.45
CA LEU A 22 1.64 -1.32 -7.69
C LEU A 22 2.54 -1.49 -8.93
N ASP A 23 2.60 -0.52 -9.83
CA ASP A 23 3.54 -0.46 -10.97
C ASP A 23 5.01 -0.25 -10.53
N ILE A 24 5.31 -0.38 -9.23
CA ILE A 24 6.68 -0.55 -8.74
C ILE A 24 7.17 -2.01 -8.85
N ASP A 25 6.29 -2.91 -9.32
CA ASP A 25 6.56 -4.32 -9.57
C ASP A 25 7.07 -5.04 -8.31
N GLU A 26 8.18 -5.79 -8.44
CA GLU A 26 8.80 -6.57 -7.37
C GLU A 26 9.31 -5.73 -6.19
N ARG A 27 9.49 -4.41 -6.37
CA ARG A 27 9.91 -3.51 -5.29
C ARG A 27 8.88 -3.39 -4.17
N ILE A 28 7.65 -3.86 -4.38
CA ILE A 28 6.66 -3.98 -3.32
C ILE A 28 7.15 -4.94 -2.21
N LEU A 29 7.96 -5.94 -2.56
CA LEU A 29 8.55 -6.90 -1.63
C LEU A 29 9.56 -6.21 -0.70
N ASP A 30 10.38 -5.31 -1.24
CA ASP A 30 11.28 -4.49 -0.43
C ASP A 30 10.49 -3.50 0.45
N LEU A 31 9.38 -2.96 -0.08
CA LEU A 31 8.56 -2.01 0.67
C LEU A 31 7.90 -2.64 1.90
N VAL A 32 7.38 -3.87 1.80
CA VAL A 32 6.78 -4.56 2.96
C VAL A 32 7.80 -4.87 4.07
N ASP A 33 9.09 -4.92 3.74
CA ASP A 33 10.15 -5.03 4.75
C ASP A 33 10.43 -3.70 5.46
N LEU A 34 10.18 -2.56 4.79
CA LEU A 34 10.44 -1.22 5.32
C LEU A 34 9.28 -0.63 6.14
N VAL A 35 8.03 -0.99 5.82
CA VAL A 35 6.82 -0.38 6.41
C VAL A 35 5.87 -1.42 6.98
N GLU A 36 4.92 -0.97 7.80
CA GLU A 36 3.76 -1.76 8.21
C GLU A 36 2.51 -1.21 7.50
N PHE A 37 1.84 -2.06 6.71
CA PHE A 37 0.57 -1.68 6.09
C PHE A 37 -0.56 -1.81 7.11
N ASN A 38 -1.32 -0.73 7.26
CA ASN A 38 -2.62 -0.72 7.90
C ASN A 38 -3.69 -0.87 6.81
N LYS A 39 -4.94 -0.49 7.11
CA LYS A 39 -6.07 -0.57 6.19
C LYS A 39 -5.74 0.02 4.81
N SER A 40 -5.96 -0.80 3.78
CA SER A 40 -5.53 -0.53 2.42
C SER A 40 -6.39 -1.37 1.46
N PRO A 41 -6.83 -0.88 0.29
CA PRO A 41 -7.59 -1.69 -0.66
C PRO A 41 -6.81 -2.85 -1.30
N ILE A 42 -5.50 -2.90 -1.08
CA ILE A 42 -4.59 -3.97 -1.54
C ILE A 42 -4.25 -4.98 -0.43
N ASP A 43 -4.86 -4.85 0.75
CA ASP A 43 -4.75 -5.76 1.90
C ASP A 43 -6.15 -6.10 2.44
N ASP A 44 -6.32 -7.18 3.21
CA ASP A 44 -7.60 -7.62 3.79
C ASP A 44 -7.75 -7.22 5.28
N ILE A 45 -6.96 -6.25 5.75
CA ILE A 45 -7.17 -5.61 7.05
C ILE A 45 -8.52 -4.86 7.03
N LYS A 46 -9.51 -5.43 7.73
CA LYS A 46 -10.89 -4.91 7.82
C LYS A 46 -11.01 -3.67 8.70
#